data_AF-A0A454A7P0-F1
#
_entry.id   AF-A0A454A7P0-F1
#
_cell.length_a   1.000
_cell.length_b   1.000
_cell.length_c   1.000
_cell.angle_alpha   90.00
_cell.angle_beta   90.00
_cell.angle_gamma   90.00
#
_symmetry.space_group_name_H-M   'P 1'
#
loop_
_entity.id
_entity.type
_entity.pdbx_description
1 polymer ?
#
loop_
_entity_poly.entity_id
_entity_poly.type
_entity_poly.pdbx_seq_one_letter_code
_entity_poly.pdbx_strand_id
1 'polypeptide(L)'
;MNTQEIINFTAENYMNDNGSPELNYQDYLKIYRSWEVYSPSLDKIRNRLPLKDSVVKLVYKKIYSKMPFDREYILKKYEHTYKYIDYLLYPSINAERLVVLLSGYSQRKTYNRYSWFWDDTEKWDGSTAYLFLNDTENTWYCGHENQKINVYKEVIFLISNRYKLDNRKIYIVGGSMGGYAALRLGLELNLGGVISINPQTSLEAASLHKDPSWFQSINKCGENFIPVAEIIRRNEPTKIYLECGDYLADSFDLESISQAIVEKGGLFILNHHSSDKHVTSSPNKEQLDMLISFFSDDTISNLAAENNVLSS
;
A
#
# COMPACT_ATOMS: atom_id res chain seq x y z
N MET A 1 -4.08 33.08 -19.50
CA MET A 1 -4.75 31.79 -19.26
C MET A 1 -4.32 31.19 -17.92
N ASN A 2 -5.20 30.57 -17.16
CA ASN A 2 -4.88 29.71 -16.00
C ASN A 2 -4.70 28.25 -16.46
N THR A 3 -4.35 27.33 -15.56
CA THR A 3 -4.12 25.92 -15.91
C THR A 3 -5.36 25.23 -16.49
N GLN A 4 -6.55 25.51 -15.96
CA GLN A 4 -7.80 24.90 -16.45
C GLN A 4 -8.14 25.39 -17.86
N GLU A 5 -7.92 26.68 -18.14
CA GLU A 5 -8.09 27.27 -19.47
C GLU A 5 -7.12 26.66 -20.48
N ILE A 6 -5.86 26.43 -20.09
CA ILE A 6 -4.90 25.71 -20.95
C ILE A 6 -5.39 24.30 -21.23
N ILE A 7 -5.82 23.55 -20.22
CA ILE A 7 -6.28 22.16 -20.40
C ILE A 7 -7.44 22.10 -21.38
N ASN A 8 -8.46 22.96 -21.20
CA ASN A 8 -9.62 23.00 -22.08
C ASN A 8 -9.21 23.40 -23.51
N PHE A 9 -8.43 24.47 -23.64
CA PHE A 9 -7.94 24.96 -24.93
C PHE A 9 -7.13 23.89 -25.67
N THR A 10 -6.18 23.24 -25.00
CA THR A 10 -5.35 22.21 -25.59
C THR A 10 -6.17 20.98 -25.98
N ALA A 11 -7.12 20.55 -25.13
CA ALA A 11 -7.98 19.40 -25.43
C ALA A 11 -8.86 19.65 -26.68
N GLU A 12 -9.50 20.81 -26.75
CA GLU A 12 -10.35 21.20 -27.89
C GLU A 12 -9.54 21.25 -29.19
N ASN A 13 -8.37 21.89 -29.19
CA ASN A 13 -7.54 21.98 -30.38
C ASN A 13 -6.94 20.63 -30.78
N TYR A 14 -6.52 19.80 -29.82
CA TYR A 14 -6.04 18.45 -30.11
C TYR A 14 -7.12 17.62 -30.79
N MET A 15 -8.36 17.66 -30.27
CA MET A 15 -9.50 16.93 -30.83
C MET A 15 -9.88 17.43 -32.23
N ASN A 16 -9.82 18.73 -32.48
CA ASN A 16 -10.09 19.30 -33.80
C ASN A 16 -9.05 18.86 -34.84
N ASP A 17 -7.77 18.82 -34.44
CA ASP A 17 -6.67 18.54 -35.37
C ASP A 17 -6.46 17.03 -35.60
N ASN A 18 -6.73 16.19 -34.60
CA ASN A 18 -6.39 14.75 -34.62
C ASN A 18 -7.59 13.82 -34.47
N GLY A 19 -8.79 14.35 -34.23
CA GLY A 19 -9.98 13.57 -33.87
C GLY A 19 -9.92 13.04 -32.43
N SER A 20 -10.70 11.99 -32.15
CA SER A 20 -10.81 11.38 -30.81
C SER A 20 -10.75 9.85 -30.84
N PRO A 21 -9.78 9.21 -31.53
CA PRO A 21 -9.63 7.76 -31.41
C PRO A 21 -9.28 7.42 -29.95
N GLU A 22 -9.94 6.41 -29.37
CA GLU A 22 -9.56 5.96 -28.02
C GLU A 22 -8.14 5.37 -28.06
N LEU A 23 -7.21 6.03 -27.37
CA LEU A 23 -5.80 5.66 -27.32
C LEU A 23 -5.41 5.39 -25.87
N ASN A 24 -4.48 4.46 -25.64
CA ASN A 24 -3.81 4.40 -24.33
C ASN A 24 -2.90 5.63 -24.15
N TYR A 25 -2.53 5.93 -22.90
CA TYR A 25 -1.76 7.15 -22.60
C TYR A 25 -0.40 7.21 -23.31
N GLN A 26 0.28 6.08 -23.51
CA GLN A 26 1.61 6.08 -24.14
C GLN A 26 1.53 6.44 -25.63
N ASP A 27 0.56 5.87 -26.34
CA ASP A 27 0.31 6.19 -27.75
C ASP A 27 -0.18 7.63 -27.92
N TYR A 28 -1.12 8.06 -27.05
CA TYR A 28 -1.53 9.46 -27.00
C TYR A 28 -0.34 10.38 -26.76
N LEU A 29 0.51 10.10 -25.77
CA LEU A 29 1.62 10.98 -25.40
C LEU A 29 2.59 11.13 -26.57
N LYS A 30 2.88 10.05 -27.30
CA LYS A 30 3.73 10.10 -28.50
C LYS A 30 3.14 11.03 -29.57
N ILE A 31 1.86 10.86 -29.90
CA ILE A 31 1.16 11.69 -30.88
C ILE A 31 1.08 13.14 -30.41
N TYR A 32 0.68 13.35 -29.16
CA TYR A 32 0.55 14.65 -28.52
C TYR A 32 1.86 15.42 -28.57
N ARG A 33 3.01 14.80 -28.27
CA ARG A 33 4.31 15.50 -28.28
C ARG A 33 4.73 15.92 -29.68
N SER A 34 4.43 15.12 -30.71
CA SER A 34 4.64 15.55 -32.09
C SER A 34 3.72 16.71 -32.45
N TRP A 35 2.43 16.60 -32.12
CA TRP A 35 1.46 17.65 -32.38
C TRP A 35 1.78 18.96 -31.63
N GLU A 36 2.19 18.90 -30.36
CA GLU A 36 2.54 20.06 -29.53
C GLU A 36 3.67 20.91 -30.12
N VAL A 37 4.62 20.27 -30.82
CA VAL A 37 5.76 20.96 -31.44
C VAL A 37 5.35 21.67 -32.73
N TYR A 38 4.50 21.04 -33.54
CA TYR A 38 4.23 21.49 -34.91
C TYR A 38 2.89 22.19 -35.09
N SER A 39 1.97 22.09 -34.12
CA SER A 39 0.62 22.56 -34.32
C SER A 39 0.51 24.10 -34.25
N PRO A 40 0.02 24.76 -35.32
CA PRO A 40 -0.26 26.19 -35.29
C PRO A 40 -1.47 26.52 -34.41
N SER A 41 -2.33 25.54 -34.11
CA SER A 41 -3.52 25.75 -33.27
C SER A 41 -3.17 26.11 -31.82
N LEU A 42 -1.92 25.90 -31.40
CA LEU A 42 -1.42 26.22 -30.07
C LEU A 42 -0.82 27.62 -29.91
N ASP A 43 -0.90 28.49 -30.93
CA ASP A 43 -0.26 29.83 -30.91
C ASP A 43 -0.62 30.67 -29.68
N LYS A 44 -1.85 30.56 -29.16
CA LYS A 44 -2.31 31.31 -27.97
C LYS A 44 -1.59 30.91 -26.67
N ILE A 45 -0.97 29.73 -26.61
CA ILE A 45 -0.23 29.23 -25.44
C ILE A 45 1.23 28.94 -25.75
N ARG A 46 1.75 29.40 -26.91
CA ARG A 46 3.08 29.05 -27.40
C ARG A 46 4.21 29.35 -26.41
N ASN A 47 4.07 30.44 -25.65
CA ASN A 47 5.02 30.84 -24.59
C ASN A 47 5.01 29.95 -23.34
N ARG A 48 4.17 28.91 -23.30
CA ARG A 48 4.04 27.96 -22.19
C ARG A 48 4.37 26.52 -22.59
N LEU A 49 4.73 26.32 -23.86
CA LEU A 49 5.13 25.02 -24.37
C LEU A 49 6.62 24.76 -24.09
N PRO A 50 7.02 23.48 -23.90
CA PRO A 50 6.16 22.30 -23.82
C PRO A 50 5.38 22.25 -22.51
N LEU A 51 4.15 21.72 -22.54
CA LEU A 51 3.36 21.54 -21.32
C LEU A 51 4.00 20.46 -20.45
N LYS A 52 3.98 20.69 -19.13
CA LYS A 52 4.41 19.71 -18.12
C LYS A 52 3.59 18.43 -18.23
N ASP A 53 4.21 17.27 -17.95
CA ASP A 53 3.56 15.95 -18.05
C ASP A 53 2.22 15.87 -17.29
N SER A 54 2.15 16.39 -16.06
CA SER A 54 0.89 16.42 -15.28
C SER A 54 -0.23 17.22 -15.96
N VAL A 55 0.11 18.28 -16.71
CA VAL A 55 -0.88 19.04 -17.50
C VAL A 55 -1.33 18.21 -18.71
N VAL A 56 -0.41 17.54 -19.38
CA VAL A 56 -0.71 16.66 -20.53
C VAL A 56 -1.61 15.48 -20.11
N LYS A 57 -1.40 14.90 -18.93
CA LYS A 57 -2.30 13.89 -18.35
C LYS A 57 -3.69 14.42 -18.08
N LEU A 58 -3.82 15.67 -17.63
CA LEU A 58 -5.13 16.31 -17.44
C LEU A 58 -5.83 16.62 -18.77
N VAL A 59 -5.08 16.96 -19.83
CA VAL A 59 -5.62 17.06 -21.19
C VAL A 59 -6.11 15.70 -21.67
N TYR A 60 -5.32 14.63 -21.51
CA TYR A 60 -5.74 13.26 -21.83
C TYR A 60 -7.02 12.88 -21.08
N LYS A 61 -7.09 13.18 -19.78
CA LYS A 61 -8.31 12.98 -18.97
C LYS A 61 -9.51 13.72 -19.51
N LYS A 62 -9.33 14.97 -19.94
CA LYS A 62 -10.41 15.79 -20.51
C LYS A 62 -10.97 15.18 -21.79
N ILE A 63 -10.12 14.55 -22.60
CA ILE A 63 -10.50 13.93 -23.88
C ILE A 63 -11.12 12.55 -23.67
N TYR A 64 -10.47 11.68 -22.89
CA TYR A 64 -10.80 10.25 -22.82
C TYR A 64 -11.49 9.82 -21.52
N SER A 65 -11.73 10.75 -20.59
CA SER A 65 -12.27 10.45 -19.25
C SER A 65 -11.46 9.42 -18.46
N LYS A 66 -10.16 9.28 -18.79
CA LYS A 66 -9.20 8.40 -18.11
C LYS A 66 -8.05 9.24 -17.58
N MET A 67 -7.67 9.07 -16.32
CA MET A 67 -6.57 9.78 -15.70
C MET A 67 -5.38 8.82 -15.54
N PRO A 68 -4.29 8.98 -16.33
CA PRO A 68 -3.06 8.23 -16.12
C PRO A 68 -2.49 8.53 -14.74
N PHE A 69 -1.75 7.59 -14.17
CA PHE A 69 -1.16 7.76 -12.85
C PHE A 69 -0.34 9.07 -12.76
N ASP A 70 -0.73 9.93 -11.83
CA ASP A 70 -0.05 11.20 -11.52
C ASP A 70 -0.08 11.42 -10.01
N ARG A 71 1.11 11.46 -9.40
CA ARG A 71 1.25 11.54 -7.95
C ARG A 71 0.59 12.80 -7.37
N GLU A 72 0.81 13.95 -7.97
CA GLU A 72 0.28 15.21 -7.43
C GLU A 72 -1.25 15.25 -7.51
N TYR A 73 -1.81 14.80 -8.63
CA TYR A 73 -3.25 14.66 -8.80
C TYR A 73 -3.85 13.71 -7.76
N ILE A 74 -3.24 12.54 -7.59
CA ILE A 74 -3.69 11.49 -6.67
C ILE A 74 -3.67 11.99 -5.24
N LEU A 75 -2.54 12.54 -4.79
CA LEU A 75 -2.42 13.04 -3.41
C LEU A 75 -3.43 14.17 -3.17
N LYS A 76 -3.59 15.10 -4.12
CA LYS A 76 -4.57 16.18 -3.98
C LYS A 76 -6.02 15.68 -3.84
N LYS A 77 -6.38 14.58 -4.49
CA LYS A 77 -7.76 14.09 -4.56
C LYS A 77 -8.11 13.04 -3.51
N TYR A 78 -7.17 12.15 -3.18
CA TYR A 78 -7.43 10.93 -2.41
C TYR A 78 -6.68 10.88 -1.07
N GLU A 79 -5.80 11.85 -0.81
CA GLU A 79 -5.14 11.97 0.49
C GLU A 79 -6.06 12.69 1.46
N HIS A 80 -6.09 12.15 2.68
CA HIS A 80 -6.89 12.65 3.77
C HIS A 80 -6.02 12.68 5.03
N THR A 81 -6.43 13.50 5.99
CA THR A 81 -5.76 13.58 7.29
C THR A 81 -6.75 13.19 8.37
N TYR A 82 -6.33 12.33 9.29
CA TYR A 82 -7.05 12.06 10.53
C TYR A 82 -6.12 12.29 11.71
N LYS A 83 -6.52 13.20 12.61
CA LYS A 83 -5.63 13.82 13.61
C LYS A 83 -4.39 14.39 12.92
N TYR A 84 -3.24 13.75 13.07
CA TYR A 84 -1.95 14.14 12.50
C TYR A 84 -1.36 13.08 11.56
N ILE A 85 -2.16 12.08 11.18
CA ILE A 85 -1.76 11.02 10.25
C ILE A 85 -2.42 11.26 8.90
N ASP A 86 -1.58 11.42 7.88
CA ASP A 86 -2.02 11.45 6.49
C ASP A 86 -2.14 10.02 5.95
N TYR A 87 -3.26 9.74 5.29
CA TYR A 87 -3.53 8.46 4.64
C TYR A 87 -4.09 8.67 3.23
N LEU A 88 -3.77 7.75 2.33
CA LEU A 88 -4.35 7.72 0.98
C LEU A 88 -5.46 6.67 0.97
N LEU A 89 -6.61 6.99 0.40
CA LEU A 89 -7.71 6.04 0.24
C LEU A 89 -8.11 5.95 -1.23
N TYR A 90 -7.91 4.78 -1.82
CA TYR A 90 -8.64 4.42 -3.04
C TYR A 90 -9.94 3.75 -2.64
N PRO A 91 -11.09 4.38 -2.95
CA PRO A 91 -12.36 3.87 -2.51
C PRO A 91 -12.77 2.64 -3.32
N SER A 92 -13.87 2.03 -2.89
CA SER A 92 -14.64 1.08 -3.68
C SER A 92 -16.11 1.35 -3.40
N ILE A 93 -16.94 1.39 -4.45
CA ILE A 93 -18.39 1.61 -4.30
C ILE A 93 -19.10 0.37 -3.72
N ASN A 94 -18.50 -0.82 -3.88
CA ASN A 94 -19.05 -2.11 -3.47
C ASN A 94 -18.03 -2.86 -2.60
N ALA A 95 -17.41 -2.18 -1.63
CA ALA A 95 -16.30 -2.76 -0.87
C ALA A 95 -16.74 -3.99 -0.07
N GLU A 96 -16.17 -5.15 -0.40
CA GLU A 96 -16.31 -6.42 0.33
C GLU A 96 -15.07 -6.72 1.17
N ARG A 97 -13.96 -6.02 0.90
CA ARG A 97 -12.71 -6.11 1.65
C ARG A 97 -11.93 -4.80 1.64
N LEU A 98 -11.07 -4.66 2.65
CA LEU A 98 -10.12 -3.56 2.78
C LEU A 98 -8.70 -4.13 2.75
N VAL A 99 -7.86 -3.59 1.87
CA VAL A 99 -6.42 -3.89 1.86
C VAL A 99 -5.67 -2.67 2.40
N VAL A 100 -4.95 -2.87 3.49
CA VAL A 100 -4.14 -1.84 4.16
C VAL A 100 -2.69 -2.03 3.76
N LEU A 101 -2.07 -1.02 3.13
CA LEU A 101 -0.68 -1.05 2.70
C LEU A 101 0.16 -0.08 3.52
N LEU A 102 1.21 -0.59 4.16
CA LEU A 102 2.12 0.14 5.01
C LEU A 102 3.44 0.41 4.29
N SER A 103 3.86 1.66 4.25
CA SER A 103 5.18 2.06 3.78
C SER A 103 6.30 1.57 4.68
N GLY A 104 7.38 1.12 4.03
CA GLY A 104 8.67 0.90 4.67
C GLY A 104 9.40 2.22 4.91
N TYR A 105 10.63 2.13 5.43
CA TYR A 105 11.46 3.29 5.71
C TYR A 105 11.64 4.17 4.48
N SER A 106 11.39 5.48 4.61
CA SER A 106 11.61 6.44 3.53
C SER A 106 11.92 7.84 4.05
N GLN A 107 12.90 8.50 3.43
CA GLN A 107 13.23 9.90 3.73
C GLN A 107 12.22 10.91 3.13
N ARG A 108 11.20 10.41 2.40
CA ARG A 108 10.16 11.24 1.80
C ARG A 108 8.79 10.64 2.08
N LYS A 109 7.77 11.50 2.15
CA LYS A 109 6.38 11.04 2.20
C LYS A 109 6.03 10.25 0.94
N THR A 110 5.72 8.97 1.08
CA THR A 110 5.31 8.09 -0.01
C THR A 110 4.41 6.99 0.52
N TYR A 111 3.49 6.54 -0.32
CA TYR A 111 2.68 5.35 -0.06
C TYR A 111 3.29 4.17 -0.82
N ASN A 112 3.30 2.98 -0.20
CA ASN A 112 3.86 1.77 -0.81
C ASN A 112 2.90 1.27 -1.90
N ARG A 113 3.43 0.96 -3.10
CA ARG A 113 2.70 0.28 -4.19
C ARG A 113 1.37 0.91 -4.63
N TYR A 114 1.02 2.13 -4.20
CA TYR A 114 -0.24 2.78 -4.57
C TYR A 114 -0.47 2.89 -6.08
N SER A 115 0.59 3.01 -6.89
CA SER A 115 0.45 2.97 -8.35
C SER A 115 -0.09 1.65 -8.91
N TRP A 116 0.05 0.54 -8.19
CA TRP A 116 -0.43 -0.78 -8.64
C TRP A 116 -1.95 -0.89 -8.63
N PHE A 117 -2.61 -0.10 -7.78
CA PHE A 117 -4.05 -0.20 -7.54
C PHE A 117 -4.82 1.00 -8.10
N TRP A 118 -4.17 1.79 -8.96
CA TRP A 118 -4.78 2.96 -9.57
C TRP A 118 -5.81 2.55 -10.64
N ASP A 119 -7.07 2.91 -10.43
CA ASP A 119 -8.11 2.85 -11.46
C ASP A 119 -8.08 4.14 -12.29
N ASP A 120 -7.62 4.05 -13.54
CA ASP A 120 -7.52 5.21 -14.43
C ASP A 120 -8.89 5.76 -14.85
N THR A 121 -9.97 4.98 -14.73
CA THR A 121 -11.34 5.46 -14.97
C THR A 121 -11.92 6.21 -13.77
N GLU A 122 -11.28 6.08 -12.59
CA GLU A 122 -11.72 6.63 -11.31
C GLU A 122 -13.18 6.29 -10.94
N LYS A 123 -13.69 5.17 -11.47
CA LYS A 123 -15.03 4.67 -11.18
C LYS A 123 -15.06 3.88 -9.87
N TRP A 124 -13.96 3.23 -9.54
CA TRP A 124 -13.77 2.46 -8.30
C TRP A 124 -14.87 1.40 -8.11
N ASP A 125 -15.19 0.68 -9.20
CA ASP A 125 -16.30 -0.29 -9.29
C ASP A 125 -15.96 -1.68 -8.73
N GLY A 126 -14.68 -1.98 -8.50
CA GLY A 126 -14.21 -3.23 -7.89
C GLY A 126 -14.66 -3.41 -6.43
N SER A 127 -14.47 -4.60 -5.87
CA SER A 127 -14.90 -4.96 -4.50
C SER A 127 -13.84 -4.73 -3.41
N THR A 128 -12.70 -4.12 -3.74
CA THR A 128 -11.61 -3.87 -2.81
C THR A 128 -11.38 -2.38 -2.64
N ALA A 129 -11.48 -1.89 -1.40
CA ALA A 129 -10.93 -0.58 -1.05
C ALA A 129 -9.45 -0.73 -0.64
N TYR A 130 -8.62 0.27 -0.96
CA TYR A 130 -7.20 0.27 -0.59
C TYR A 130 -6.89 1.47 0.31
N LEU A 131 -6.40 1.19 1.51
CA LEU A 131 -5.93 2.19 2.46
C LEU A 131 -4.42 2.15 2.51
N PHE A 132 -3.76 3.27 2.23
CA PHE A 132 -2.31 3.38 2.33
C PHE A 132 -1.92 4.25 3.51
N LEU A 133 -1.03 3.73 4.32
CA LEU A 133 -0.51 4.37 5.52
C LEU A 133 1.01 4.53 5.40
N ASN A 134 1.49 5.65 5.90
CA ASN A 134 2.91 5.95 5.93
C ASN A 134 3.29 6.53 7.30
N ASP A 135 4.45 6.13 7.81
CA ASP A 135 5.09 6.78 8.93
C ASP A 135 6.21 7.69 8.41
N THR A 136 5.90 8.96 8.21
CA THR A 136 6.85 9.97 7.70
C THR A 136 7.99 10.28 8.67
N GLU A 137 7.85 9.91 9.95
CA GLU A 137 8.88 10.11 10.97
C GLU A 137 9.81 8.89 11.10
N ASN A 138 9.50 7.79 10.38
CA ASN A 138 10.24 6.53 10.41
C ASN A 138 10.42 5.98 11.84
N THR A 139 9.35 6.01 12.64
CA THR A 139 9.28 5.55 14.03
C THR A 139 8.64 4.16 14.15
N TRP A 140 8.73 3.34 13.09
CA TRP A 140 8.12 2.01 13.04
C TRP A 140 6.63 2.00 13.38
N TYR A 141 5.92 3.10 13.07
CA TYR A 141 4.51 3.32 13.39
C TYR A 141 4.21 3.40 14.90
N CYS A 142 5.24 3.33 15.76
CA CYS A 142 5.12 3.35 17.21
C CYS A 142 4.95 4.77 17.75
N GLY A 143 5.72 5.72 17.18
CA GLY A 143 5.96 7.02 17.79
C GLY A 143 7.04 6.96 18.89
N HIS A 144 7.62 8.11 19.22
CA HIS A 144 8.60 8.22 20.30
C HIS A 144 7.90 8.41 21.66
N GLU A 145 7.23 9.55 21.84
CA GLU A 145 6.52 9.90 23.08
C GLU A 145 5.00 9.67 22.97
N ASN A 146 4.47 9.64 21.74
CA ASN A 146 3.06 9.39 21.48
C ASN A 146 2.82 7.92 21.12
N GLN A 147 1.64 7.39 21.47
CA GLN A 147 1.21 6.06 21.01
C GLN A 147 0.64 6.16 19.59
N LYS A 148 1.50 6.51 18.62
CA LYS A 148 1.12 6.75 17.22
C LYS A 148 0.42 5.53 16.61
N ILE A 149 0.80 4.34 17.05
CA ILE A 149 0.17 3.07 16.65
C ILE A 149 -1.35 3.08 16.88
N ASN A 150 -1.83 3.70 17.96
CA ASN A 150 -3.27 3.77 18.25
C ASN A 150 -4.00 4.67 17.26
N VAL A 151 -3.37 5.73 16.78
CA VAL A 151 -3.97 6.57 15.72
C VAL A 151 -4.06 5.79 14.41
N TYR A 152 -3.07 4.96 14.07
CA TYR A 152 -3.17 4.08 12.91
C TYR A 152 -4.30 3.05 13.04
N LYS A 153 -4.51 2.46 14.23
CA LYS A 153 -5.67 1.59 14.50
C LYS A 153 -6.99 2.34 14.29
N GLU A 154 -7.10 3.56 14.81
CA GLU A 154 -8.29 4.40 14.61
C GLU A 154 -8.55 4.69 13.13
N VAL A 155 -7.52 4.94 12.31
CA VAL A 155 -7.70 5.13 10.86
C VAL A 155 -8.21 3.85 10.20
N ILE A 156 -7.66 2.68 10.53
CA ILE A 156 -8.13 1.40 9.99
C ILE A 156 -9.60 1.16 10.37
N PHE A 157 -9.98 1.44 11.62
CA PHE A 157 -11.37 1.32 12.07
C PHE A 157 -12.30 2.35 11.44
N LEU A 158 -11.86 3.60 11.27
CA LEU A 158 -12.63 4.64 10.58
C LEU A 158 -13.01 4.18 9.16
N ILE A 159 -12.05 3.62 8.42
CA ILE A 159 -12.27 3.19 7.04
C ILE A 159 -13.08 1.90 6.97
N SER A 160 -12.78 0.89 7.80
CA SER A 160 -13.58 -0.36 7.81
C SER A 160 -15.03 -0.13 8.23
N ASN A 161 -15.27 0.73 9.24
CA ASN A 161 -16.63 1.11 9.64
C ASN A 161 -17.40 1.83 8.52
N ARG A 162 -16.72 2.70 7.75
CA ARG A 162 -17.32 3.37 6.59
C ARG A 162 -17.88 2.35 5.57
N TYR A 163 -17.19 1.24 5.39
CA TYR A 163 -17.59 0.16 4.48
C TYR A 163 -18.35 -0.98 5.16
N LYS A 164 -18.62 -0.88 6.47
CA LYS A 164 -19.28 -1.93 7.27
C LYS A 164 -18.57 -3.29 7.18
N LEU A 165 -17.24 -3.28 7.14
CA LEU A 165 -16.42 -4.47 7.07
C LEU A 165 -16.06 -4.95 8.47
N ASP A 166 -16.16 -6.26 8.71
CA ASP A 166 -15.56 -6.89 9.88
C ASP A 166 -14.02 -6.98 9.73
N ASN A 167 -13.33 -7.23 10.85
CA ASN A 167 -11.86 -7.31 10.86
C ASN A 167 -11.32 -8.44 9.97
N ARG A 168 -12.09 -9.53 9.78
CA ARG A 168 -11.70 -10.69 8.96
C ARG A 168 -11.75 -10.39 7.46
N LYS A 169 -12.39 -9.30 7.04
CA LYS A 169 -12.37 -8.75 5.67
C LYS A 169 -11.28 -7.69 5.45
N ILE A 170 -10.37 -7.52 6.41
CA ILE A 170 -9.25 -6.59 6.30
C ILE A 170 -7.95 -7.38 6.15
N TYR A 171 -7.13 -7.01 5.18
CA TYR A 171 -5.82 -7.63 4.92
C TYR A 171 -4.75 -6.55 4.98
N ILE A 172 -3.65 -6.81 5.68
CA ILE A 172 -2.61 -5.82 5.89
C ILE A 172 -1.28 -6.28 5.30
N VAL A 173 -0.61 -5.37 4.62
CA VAL A 173 0.57 -5.64 3.80
C VAL A 173 1.64 -4.62 4.12
N GLY A 174 2.88 -5.07 4.33
CA GLY A 174 4.00 -4.18 4.52
C GLY A 174 5.34 -4.87 4.34
N GLY A 175 6.37 -4.07 4.04
CA GLY A 175 7.75 -4.56 3.99
C GLY A 175 8.70 -3.71 4.80
N SER A 176 9.80 -4.30 5.30
CA SER A 176 10.76 -3.65 6.20
C SER A 176 10.02 -3.06 7.40
N MET A 177 10.15 -1.75 7.65
CA MET A 177 9.40 -1.02 8.67
C MET A 177 7.88 -1.23 8.58
N GLY A 178 7.34 -1.29 7.36
CA GLY A 178 5.92 -1.56 7.14
C GLY A 178 5.55 -3.01 7.47
N GLY A 179 6.48 -3.95 7.33
CA GLY A 179 6.27 -5.37 7.67
C GLY A 179 6.12 -5.57 9.17
N TYR A 180 6.93 -4.87 9.98
CA TYR A 180 6.73 -4.78 11.43
C TYR A 180 5.32 -4.28 11.77
N ALA A 181 4.92 -3.16 11.19
CA ALA A 181 3.60 -2.58 11.46
C ALA A 181 2.46 -3.47 10.97
N ALA A 182 2.65 -4.22 9.88
CA ALA A 182 1.67 -5.17 9.38
C ALA A 182 1.45 -6.31 10.38
N LEU A 183 2.53 -6.86 10.94
CA LEU A 183 2.46 -7.87 12.00
C LEU A 183 1.80 -7.31 13.26
N ARG A 184 2.23 -6.14 13.72
CA ARG A 184 1.68 -5.51 14.92
C ARG A 184 0.19 -5.21 14.81
N LEU A 185 -0.20 -4.42 13.82
CA LEU A 185 -1.61 -4.01 13.63
C LEU A 185 -2.47 -5.20 13.24
N GLY A 186 -1.97 -6.09 12.38
CA GLY A 186 -2.70 -7.27 11.95
C GLY A 186 -3.06 -8.22 13.08
N LEU A 187 -2.10 -8.50 13.97
CA LEU A 187 -2.29 -9.38 15.11
C LEU A 187 -3.14 -8.73 16.21
N GLU A 188 -2.83 -7.49 16.60
CA GLU A 188 -3.56 -6.80 17.68
C GLU A 188 -5.04 -6.51 17.31
N LEU A 189 -5.34 -6.40 16.01
CA LEU A 189 -6.71 -6.16 15.53
C LEU A 189 -7.41 -7.45 15.06
N ASN A 190 -6.74 -8.60 15.10
CA ASN A 190 -7.25 -9.88 14.59
C ASN A 190 -7.80 -9.78 13.16
N LEU A 191 -6.97 -9.26 12.25
CA LEU A 191 -7.36 -9.03 10.86
C LEU A 191 -7.46 -10.34 10.05
N GLY A 192 -8.05 -10.29 8.87
CA GLY A 192 -8.21 -11.43 7.96
C GLY A 192 -6.90 -12.07 7.49
N GLY A 193 -5.84 -11.26 7.37
CA GLY A 193 -4.49 -11.76 7.11
C GLY A 193 -3.42 -10.68 7.12
N VAL A 194 -2.19 -11.12 7.32
CA VAL A 194 -0.96 -10.32 7.36
C VAL A 194 0.00 -10.80 6.29
N ILE A 195 0.48 -9.90 5.46
CA ILE A 195 1.52 -10.13 4.46
C ILE A 195 2.71 -9.26 4.83
N SER A 196 3.73 -9.88 5.44
CA SER A 196 4.91 -9.19 5.97
C SER A 196 6.17 -9.61 5.21
N ILE A 197 6.95 -8.62 4.76
CA ILE A 197 8.08 -8.83 3.86
C ILE A 197 9.35 -8.26 4.49
N ASN A 198 10.32 -9.11 4.80
CA ASN A 198 11.57 -8.79 5.49
C ASN A 198 11.33 -7.80 6.66
N PRO A 199 10.51 -8.14 7.68
CA PRO A 199 10.21 -7.22 8.77
C PRO A 199 11.38 -7.08 9.74
N GLN A 200 11.62 -5.88 10.28
CA GLN A 200 12.47 -5.72 11.48
C GLN A 200 11.64 -6.04 12.72
N THR A 201 11.94 -7.13 13.43
CA THR A 201 11.03 -7.64 14.47
C THR A 201 11.44 -7.31 15.89
N SER A 202 12.71 -6.97 16.12
CA SER A 202 13.25 -6.67 17.44
C SER A 202 14.41 -5.66 17.37
N LEU A 203 14.86 -5.16 18.53
CA LEU A 203 16.04 -4.30 18.61
C LEU A 203 17.33 -5.06 18.26
N GLU A 204 17.41 -6.34 18.64
CA GLU A 204 18.51 -7.23 18.31
C GLU A 204 18.62 -7.38 16.79
N ALA A 205 17.51 -7.70 16.11
CA ALA A 205 17.48 -7.78 14.65
C ALA A 205 17.87 -6.44 14.01
N ALA A 206 17.32 -5.33 14.51
CA ALA A 206 17.66 -3.98 14.05
C ALA A 206 19.17 -3.69 14.14
N SER A 207 19.85 -4.20 15.18
CA SER A 207 21.29 -4.02 15.39
C SER A 207 22.16 -4.77 14.38
N LEU A 208 21.60 -5.78 13.70
CA LEU A 208 22.26 -6.57 12.65
C LEU A 208 22.17 -5.90 11.26
N HIS A 209 21.43 -4.80 11.15
CA HIS A 209 21.41 -4.00 9.93
C HIS A 209 22.67 -3.13 9.79
N LYS A 210 23.13 -2.97 8.54
CA LYS A 210 24.27 -2.09 8.23
C LYS A 210 23.96 -0.60 8.47
N ASP A 211 22.70 -0.21 8.46
CA ASP A 211 22.26 1.17 8.70
C ASP A 211 21.91 1.36 10.19
N PRO A 212 22.75 2.07 10.96
CA PRO A 212 22.51 2.27 12.39
C PRO A 212 21.31 3.18 12.68
N SER A 213 20.81 3.93 11.69
CA SER A 213 19.68 4.84 11.89
C SER A 213 18.39 4.09 12.23
N TRP A 214 18.24 2.85 11.78
CA TRP A 214 17.06 2.02 12.05
C TRP A 214 17.04 1.60 13.52
N PHE A 215 18.15 1.04 14.00
CA PHE A 215 18.33 0.72 15.41
C PHE A 215 18.09 1.95 16.29
N GLN A 216 18.69 3.09 15.96
CA GLN A 216 18.50 4.33 16.74
C GLN A 216 17.04 4.79 16.76
N SER A 217 16.32 4.71 15.64
CA SER A 217 14.93 5.11 15.58
C SER A 217 14.02 4.18 16.39
N ILE A 218 14.20 2.87 16.24
CA ILE A 218 13.47 1.86 17.00
C ILE A 218 13.76 2.03 18.50
N ASN A 219 15.03 2.21 18.88
CA ASN A 219 15.41 2.40 20.28
C ASN A 219 14.78 3.65 20.90
N LYS A 220 14.63 4.74 20.13
CA LYS A 220 13.92 5.95 20.58
C LYS A 220 12.41 5.75 20.76
N CYS A 221 11.82 4.72 20.16
CA CYS A 221 10.42 4.38 20.41
C CYS A 221 10.22 3.80 21.84
N GLY A 222 11.28 3.31 22.48
CA GLY A 222 11.22 2.76 23.83
C GLY A 222 10.16 1.66 23.95
N GLU A 223 9.36 1.73 25.02
CA GLU A 223 8.28 0.77 25.30
C GLU A 223 7.16 0.76 24.25
N ASN A 224 7.06 1.80 23.41
CA ASN A 224 6.09 1.81 22.33
C ASN A 224 6.43 0.79 21.25
N PHE A 225 7.71 0.39 21.09
CA PHE A 225 8.10 -0.68 20.18
C PHE A 225 8.08 -2.03 20.91
N ILE A 226 7.12 -2.87 20.54
CA ILE A 226 6.96 -4.21 21.10
C ILE A 226 7.58 -5.21 20.13
N PRO A 227 8.48 -6.12 20.56
CA PRO A 227 9.01 -7.17 19.71
C PRO A 227 7.91 -8.07 19.13
N VAL A 228 8.01 -8.45 17.86
CA VAL A 228 6.93 -9.20 17.18
C VAL A 228 6.66 -10.55 17.85
N ALA A 229 7.70 -11.25 18.32
CA ALA A 229 7.52 -12.52 19.04
C ALA A 229 6.59 -12.37 20.27
N GLU A 230 6.68 -11.24 20.99
CA GLU A 230 5.78 -10.93 22.11
C GLU A 230 4.36 -10.63 21.64
N ILE A 231 4.20 -9.93 20.52
CA ILE A 231 2.90 -9.66 19.90
C ILE A 231 2.21 -10.98 19.51
N ILE A 232 2.94 -11.91 18.87
CA ILE A 232 2.41 -13.22 18.47
C ILE A 232 1.92 -14.01 19.69
N ARG A 233 2.70 -14.06 20.77
CA ARG A 233 2.33 -14.81 21.98
C ARG A 233 1.06 -14.28 22.63
N ARG A 234 0.82 -12.96 22.58
CA ARG A 234 -0.31 -12.28 23.24
C ARG A 234 -1.63 -12.32 22.48
N ASN A 235 -1.60 -12.51 21.16
CA ASN A 235 -2.78 -12.35 20.32
C ASN A 235 -3.29 -13.69 19.77
N GLU A 236 -4.52 -13.68 19.27
CA GLU A 236 -5.11 -14.83 18.60
C GLU A 236 -4.43 -15.08 17.23
N PRO A 237 -4.40 -16.33 16.76
CA PRO A 237 -3.82 -16.66 15.47
C PRO A 237 -4.47 -15.88 14.31
N THR A 238 -3.63 -15.21 13.53
CA THR A 238 -4.00 -14.55 12.27
C THR A 238 -3.31 -15.27 11.12
N LYS A 239 -3.92 -15.31 9.92
CA LYS A 239 -3.27 -15.87 8.72
C LYS A 239 -2.04 -15.00 8.39
N ILE A 240 -0.83 -15.56 8.45
CA ILE A 240 0.41 -14.84 8.18
C ILE A 240 1.09 -15.42 6.93
N TYR A 241 1.46 -14.53 6.03
CA TYR A 241 2.48 -14.77 5.01
C TYR A 241 3.71 -13.96 5.42
N LEU A 242 4.84 -14.65 5.53
CA LEU A 242 6.14 -14.07 5.84
C LEU A 242 7.07 -14.31 4.65
N GLU A 243 7.67 -13.24 4.15
CA GLU A 243 8.79 -13.32 3.23
C GLU A 243 10.07 -12.89 3.96
N CYS A 244 11.12 -13.70 3.86
CA CYS A 244 12.43 -13.45 4.46
C CYS A 244 13.55 -13.88 3.51
N GLY A 245 14.68 -13.19 3.57
CA GLY A 245 15.91 -13.56 2.85
C GLY A 245 17.01 -14.15 3.73
N ASP A 246 18.12 -14.52 3.08
CA ASP A 246 19.36 -14.99 3.73
C ASP A 246 20.19 -13.85 4.37
N TYR A 247 19.73 -12.60 4.29
CA TYR A 247 20.38 -11.48 4.96
C TYR A 247 20.36 -11.69 6.48
N LEU A 248 21.50 -11.50 7.16
CA LEU A 248 21.69 -11.89 8.57
C LEU A 248 20.56 -11.42 9.51
N ALA A 249 20.10 -10.18 9.37
CA ALA A 249 18.99 -9.67 10.17
C ALA A 249 17.65 -10.34 9.83
N ASP A 250 17.39 -10.58 8.54
CA ASP A 250 16.15 -11.19 8.04
C ASP A 250 16.05 -12.67 8.49
N SER A 251 17.17 -13.39 8.49
CA SER A 251 17.26 -14.76 9.02
C SER A 251 17.00 -14.81 10.52
N PHE A 252 17.55 -13.84 11.28
CA PHE A 252 17.31 -13.73 12.72
C PHE A 252 15.83 -13.44 13.01
N ASP A 253 15.23 -12.51 12.25
CA ASP A 253 13.80 -12.18 12.34
C ASP A 253 12.92 -13.40 12.02
N LEU A 254 13.28 -14.19 11.00
CA LEU A 254 12.59 -15.43 10.65
C LEU A 254 12.61 -16.45 11.78
N GLU A 255 13.77 -16.70 12.38
CA GLU A 255 13.91 -17.65 13.49
C GLU A 255 13.05 -17.23 14.69
N SER A 256 13.13 -15.95 15.08
CA SER A 256 12.36 -15.36 16.18
C SER A 256 10.84 -15.48 15.97
N ILE A 257 10.35 -15.13 14.77
CA ILE A 257 8.93 -15.25 14.43
C ILE A 257 8.51 -16.72 14.42
N SER A 258 9.28 -17.60 13.76
CA SER A 258 8.94 -19.01 13.61
C SER A 258 8.80 -19.68 14.97
N GLN A 259 9.75 -19.42 15.88
CA GLN A 259 9.73 -19.94 17.24
C GLN A 259 8.48 -19.47 18.00
N ALA A 260 8.15 -18.17 17.92
CA ALA A 260 6.97 -17.63 18.59
C ALA A 260 5.64 -18.22 18.06
N ILE A 261 5.56 -18.47 16.75
CA ILE A 261 4.38 -19.10 16.14
C ILE A 261 4.25 -20.56 16.59
N VAL A 262 5.35 -21.32 16.60
CA VAL A 262 5.36 -22.72 17.05
C VAL A 262 4.97 -22.83 18.52
N GLU A 263 5.53 -21.98 19.39
CA GLU A 263 5.17 -21.92 20.82
C GLU A 263 3.68 -21.64 21.05
N LYS A 264 3.06 -20.85 20.17
CA LYS A 264 1.63 -20.53 20.20
C LYS A 264 0.75 -21.63 19.58
N GLY A 265 1.34 -22.62 18.92
CA GLY A 265 0.62 -23.65 18.16
C GLY A 265 0.01 -23.14 16.85
N GLY A 266 0.59 -22.07 16.26
CA GLY A 266 0.11 -21.46 15.03
C GLY A 266 0.74 -22.06 13.76
N LEU A 267 0.28 -21.57 12.60
CA LEU A 267 0.80 -21.88 11.28
C LEU A 267 0.96 -20.60 10.47
N PHE A 268 1.94 -20.56 9.56
CA PHE A 268 2.16 -19.46 8.64
C PHE A 268 2.70 -19.96 7.30
N ILE A 269 2.57 -19.13 6.27
CA ILE A 269 3.16 -19.36 4.95
C ILE A 269 4.50 -18.64 4.90
N LEU A 270 5.56 -19.37 4.58
CA LEU A 270 6.90 -18.81 4.40
C LEU A 270 7.26 -18.79 2.92
N ASN A 271 7.69 -17.63 2.42
CA ASN A 271 8.48 -17.52 1.21
C ASN A 271 9.92 -17.15 1.59
N HIS A 272 10.84 -18.10 1.48
CA HIS A 272 12.24 -17.89 1.78
C HIS A 272 13.05 -17.71 0.49
N HIS A 273 13.82 -16.63 0.38
CA HIS A 273 14.57 -16.30 -0.85
C HIS A 273 16.07 -16.13 -0.59
N SER A 274 16.90 -16.49 -1.58
CA SER A 274 18.36 -16.54 -1.41
C SER A 274 19.09 -15.19 -1.52
N SER A 275 18.45 -14.09 -1.13
CA SER A 275 19.05 -12.75 -1.19
C SER A 275 19.92 -12.51 0.04
N ASP A 276 21.18 -12.17 -0.18
CA ASP A 276 22.14 -11.75 0.86
C ASP A 276 22.00 -10.27 1.25
N LYS A 277 20.96 -9.60 0.74
CA LYS A 277 20.63 -8.19 0.99
C LYS A 277 19.19 -8.07 1.46
N HIS A 278 18.94 -7.03 2.25
CA HIS A 278 17.61 -6.62 2.69
C HIS A 278 16.77 -5.98 1.57
N VAL A 279 16.50 -6.73 0.50
CA VAL A 279 15.73 -6.30 -0.67
C VAL A 279 15.00 -7.49 -1.28
N THR A 280 13.88 -7.22 -1.95
CA THR A 280 13.13 -8.22 -2.72
C THR A 280 12.32 -7.53 -3.83
N SER A 281 12.05 -8.26 -4.92
CA SER A 281 11.08 -7.88 -5.95
C SER A 281 9.69 -8.50 -5.72
N SER A 282 9.53 -9.31 -4.67
CA SER A 282 8.32 -10.03 -4.31
C SER A 282 7.60 -9.37 -3.11
N PRO A 283 6.29 -9.61 -2.95
CA PRO A 283 5.38 -10.06 -4.01
C PRO A 283 5.16 -8.92 -5.02
N ASN A 284 4.97 -9.30 -6.29
CA ASN A 284 4.41 -8.42 -7.32
C ASN A 284 2.89 -8.26 -7.11
N LYS A 285 2.22 -7.46 -7.96
CA LYS A 285 0.77 -7.23 -7.83
C LYS A 285 -0.05 -8.51 -7.93
N GLU A 286 0.22 -9.37 -8.92
CA GLU A 286 -0.53 -10.61 -9.12
C GLU A 286 -0.36 -11.58 -7.96
N GLN A 287 0.86 -11.72 -7.45
CA GLN A 287 1.15 -12.53 -6.27
C GLN A 287 0.45 -11.99 -5.03
N LEU A 288 0.42 -10.67 -4.85
CA LEU A 288 -0.30 -10.06 -3.73
C LEU A 288 -1.82 -10.31 -3.83
N ASP A 289 -2.40 -10.12 -5.01
CA ASP A 289 -3.82 -10.38 -5.26
C ASP A 289 -4.16 -11.86 -5.00
N MET A 290 -3.26 -12.78 -5.36
CA MET A 290 -3.40 -14.22 -5.09
C MET A 290 -3.34 -14.53 -3.58
N LEU A 291 -2.37 -13.96 -2.86
CA LEU A 291 -2.24 -14.15 -1.41
C LEU A 291 -3.46 -13.63 -0.65
N ILE A 292 -3.95 -12.45 -1.02
CA ILE A 292 -5.17 -11.87 -0.43
C ILE A 292 -6.37 -12.76 -0.71
N SER A 293 -6.50 -13.28 -1.94
CA SER A 293 -7.59 -14.20 -2.31
C SER A 293 -7.52 -15.51 -1.53
N PHE A 294 -6.32 -16.09 -1.38
CA PHE A 294 -6.09 -17.28 -0.55
C PHE A 294 -6.47 -17.03 0.92
N PHE A 295 -6.18 -15.85 1.46
CA PHE A 295 -6.61 -15.50 2.82
C PHE A 295 -8.10 -15.19 2.95
N SER A 296 -8.77 -14.77 1.88
CA SER A 296 -10.22 -14.55 1.88
C SER A 296 -11.05 -15.83 1.74
N ASP A 297 -10.46 -16.89 1.17
CA ASP A 297 -11.15 -18.16 1.01
C ASP A 297 -11.23 -18.89 2.36
N ASP A 298 -12.45 -18.96 2.91
CA ASP A 298 -12.76 -19.65 4.16
C ASP A 298 -12.98 -21.17 3.98
N THR A 299 -12.51 -21.75 2.86
CA THR A 299 -12.59 -23.20 2.60
C THR A 299 -11.94 -24.04 3.70
N ILE A 300 -10.99 -23.48 4.46
CA ILE A 300 -10.39 -24.16 5.61
C ILE A 300 -11.30 -24.11 6.86
N SER A 301 -12.15 -23.09 6.99
CA SER A 301 -13.07 -22.94 8.13
C SER A 301 -14.36 -23.76 7.97
N ASN A 302 -14.86 -23.93 6.73
CA ASN A 302 -16.09 -24.69 6.48
C ASN A 302 -15.92 -26.21 6.64
N LEU A 303 -14.72 -26.76 6.35
CA LEU A 303 -14.43 -28.18 6.56
C LEU A 303 -14.36 -28.57 8.06
N ALA A 304 -14.01 -27.64 8.95
CA ALA A 304 -14.01 -27.88 10.39
C ALA A 304 -15.42 -27.78 11.00
N ALA A 305 -16.28 -26.91 10.44
CA ALA A 305 -17.67 -26.77 10.87
C ALA A 305 -18.54 -27.97 10.44
N GLU A 306 -18.35 -28.51 9.23
CA GLU A 306 -19.13 -29.66 8.75
C GLU A 306 -18.81 -30.96 9.51
N ASN A 307 -17.57 -31.14 9.99
CA ASN A 307 -17.20 -32.31 10.80
C ASN A 307 -17.72 -32.27 12.25
N ASN A 308 -18.06 -31.09 12.77
CA ASN A 308 -18.66 -30.94 14.10
C ASN A 308 -20.19 -31.04 14.10
N VAL A 309 -20.85 -30.95 12.94
CA VAL A 309 -22.31 -31.17 12.80
C VAL A 309 -22.64 -32.65 12.54
N LEU A 310 -21.68 -33.42 12.03
CA LEU A 310 -21.83 -34.87 11.82
C LEU A 310 -21.44 -35.72 13.04
N SER A 311 -21.00 -35.10 14.14
CA SER A 311 -20.61 -35.76 15.39
C SER A 311 -21.49 -35.39 16.61
N SER A 312 -22.62 -34.71 16.38
CA SER A 312 -23.69 -34.45 17.36
C SER A 312 -24.98 -35.17 16.97
#